data_AF-A0A966P9F8-F1
#
_entry.id   AF-A0A966P9F8-F1
#
_cell.length_a   1.000
_cell.length_b   1.000
_cell.length_c   1.000
_cell.angle_alpha   90.00
_cell.angle_beta   90.00
_cell.angle_gamma   90.00
#
_symmetry.space_group_name_H-M   'P 1'
#
loop_
_entity.id
_entity.type
_entity.pdbx_description
1 polymer ?
#
loop_
_entity_poly.entity_id
_entity_poly.type
_entity_poly.pdbx_seq_one_letter_code
_entity_poly.pdbx_strand_id
1 'polypeptide(L)'
;MLQVIRSSRIPDDVAAFLSSKPEAHTFLAARLGALHQRSNSHALIYRKNGQVEGVSYIGANLLPSFANRDALFATADHLRARPFPCTSIVGESRSVFALWELIKSVSPRERLIRQSPATLE
;
A
#
# COMPACT_ATOMS: atom_id res chain seq x y z
N MET A 1 11.91 -10.56 -4.08
CA MET A 1 11.04 -10.59 -5.28
C MET A 1 9.75 -9.87 -4.98
N LEU A 2 9.39 -8.89 -5.84
CA LEU A 2 8.15 -8.15 -5.75
C LEU A 2 7.08 -8.79 -6.66
N GLN A 3 5.88 -9.00 -6.14
CA GLN A 3 4.74 -9.54 -6.88
C GLN A 3 3.56 -8.59 -6.84
N VAL A 4 2.77 -8.55 -7.91
CA VAL A 4 1.53 -7.75 -8.00
C VAL A 4 0.32 -8.67 -7.92
N ILE A 5 -0.60 -8.41 -7.00
CA ILE A 5 -1.85 -9.18 -6.81
C ILE A 5 -3.06 -8.26 -7.04
N ARG A 6 -4.07 -8.75 -7.77
CA ARG A 6 -5.33 -8.02 -8.08
C ARG A 6 -6.59 -8.73 -7.59
N SER A 7 -6.45 -9.84 -6.87
CA SER A 7 -7.55 -10.63 -6.33
C SER A 7 -7.65 -10.49 -4.83
N SER A 8 -8.87 -10.61 -4.30
CA SER A 8 -9.14 -10.71 -2.86
C SER A 8 -8.65 -12.00 -2.21
N ARG A 9 -8.26 -13.01 -2.99
CA ARG A 9 -7.62 -14.22 -2.47
C ARG A 9 -6.21 -13.90 -2.00
N ILE A 10 -6.07 -13.64 -0.71
CA ILE A 10 -4.80 -13.35 -0.04
C ILE A 10 -4.06 -14.68 0.21
N PRO A 11 -2.77 -14.80 -0.18
CA PRO A 11 -1.94 -15.96 0.16
C PRO A 11 -1.74 -16.15 1.67
N ASP A 12 -1.57 -17.40 2.13
CA ASP A 12 -1.46 -17.72 3.56
C ASP A 12 -0.27 -17.03 4.26
N ASP A 13 0.85 -16.87 3.55
CA ASP A 13 2.03 -16.18 4.06
C ASP A 13 1.80 -14.66 4.23
N VAL A 14 0.98 -14.06 3.37
CA VAL A 14 0.52 -12.66 3.52
C VAL A 14 -0.45 -12.57 4.70
N ALA A 15 -1.36 -13.53 4.87
CA ALA A 15 -2.23 -13.58 6.04
C ALA A 15 -1.43 -13.69 7.35
N ALA A 16 -0.38 -14.52 7.37
CA ALA A 16 0.53 -14.63 8.51
C ALA A 16 1.26 -13.31 8.81
N PHE A 17 1.76 -12.61 7.79
CA PHE A 17 2.35 -11.28 7.94
C PHE A 17 1.36 -10.25 8.51
N LEU A 18 0.11 -10.26 8.03
CA LEU A 18 -0.91 -9.34 8.55
C LEU A 18 -1.22 -9.64 10.02
N SER A 19 -1.31 -10.91 10.38
CA SER A 19 -1.58 -11.37 11.75
C SER A 19 -0.42 -11.14 12.74
N SER A 20 0.80 -10.84 12.28
CA SER A 20 1.92 -10.53 13.19
C SER A 20 1.75 -9.21 13.93
N LYS A 21 0.94 -8.29 13.40
CA LYS A 21 0.62 -6.97 13.97
C LYS A 21 -0.83 -6.58 13.64
N PRO A 22 -1.83 -7.28 14.21
CA PRO A 22 -3.22 -7.18 13.76
C PRO A 22 -3.78 -5.76 13.86
N GLU A 23 -3.48 -5.04 14.95
CA GLU A 23 -3.92 -3.67 15.17
C GLU A 23 -3.39 -2.71 14.10
N ALA A 24 -2.08 -2.79 13.80
CA ALA A 24 -1.45 -1.97 12.77
C ALA A 24 -1.88 -2.35 11.34
N HIS A 25 -2.27 -3.62 11.13
CA HIS A 25 -2.60 -4.15 9.82
C HIS A 25 -4.10 -4.24 9.52
N THR A 26 -4.98 -3.90 10.47
CA THR A 26 -6.44 -4.03 10.30
C THR A 26 -6.95 -3.31 9.05
N PHE A 27 -6.53 -2.06 8.83
CA PHE A 27 -6.96 -1.29 7.66
C PHE A 27 -6.38 -1.83 6.34
N LEU A 28 -5.14 -2.31 6.37
CA LEU A 28 -4.50 -2.96 5.23
C LEU A 28 -5.21 -4.27 4.87
N ALA A 29 -5.47 -5.12 5.86
CA ALA A 29 -6.18 -6.38 5.68
C ALA A 29 -7.59 -6.16 5.09
N ALA A 30 -8.33 -5.16 5.59
CA ALA A 30 -9.64 -4.80 5.05
C ALA A 30 -9.57 -4.40 3.56
N ARG A 31 -8.57 -3.59 3.17
CA ARG A 31 -8.38 -3.18 1.77
C ARG A 31 -7.96 -4.33 0.86
N LEU A 32 -7.13 -5.24 1.35
CA LEU A 32 -6.71 -6.43 0.61
C LEU A 32 -7.88 -7.40 0.41
N GLY A 33 -8.72 -7.61 1.42
CA GLY A 33 -9.92 -8.45 1.32
C GLY A 33 -10.97 -7.88 0.35
N ALA A 34 -10.98 -6.55 0.16
CA ALA A 34 -11.85 -5.87 -0.79
C ALA A 34 -11.24 -5.72 -2.21
N LEU A 35 -10.08 -6.33 -2.50
CA LEU A 35 -9.50 -6.30 -3.84
C LEU A 35 -10.41 -6.97 -4.86
N HIS A 36 -10.66 -6.29 -5.96
CA HIS A 36 -11.50 -6.81 -7.04
C HIS A 36 -10.82 -6.62 -8.39
N GLN A 37 -10.93 -7.61 -9.27
CA GLN A 37 -10.23 -7.60 -10.56
C GLN A 37 -10.61 -6.41 -11.46
N ARG A 38 -11.80 -5.84 -11.27
CA ARG A 38 -12.31 -4.69 -12.03
C ARG A 38 -11.91 -3.34 -11.45
N SER A 39 -11.28 -3.28 -10.27
CA SER A 39 -10.79 -2.01 -9.73
C SER A 39 -9.36 -1.73 -10.21
N ASN A 40 -8.98 -0.46 -10.23
CA ASN A 40 -7.59 -0.05 -10.46
C ASN A 40 -6.67 -0.32 -9.25
N SER A 41 -7.20 -0.91 -8.17
CA SER A 41 -6.42 -1.19 -6.97
C SER A 41 -5.71 -2.54 -7.05
N HIS A 42 -4.53 -2.62 -6.48
CA HIS A 42 -3.73 -3.83 -6.45
C HIS A 42 -2.83 -3.86 -5.21
N ALA A 43 -2.32 -5.02 -4.87
CA ALA A 43 -1.33 -5.20 -3.81
C ALA A 43 0.06 -5.49 -4.39
N LEU A 44 1.07 -4.99 -3.70
CA LEU A 44 2.46 -5.35 -3.88
C LEU A 44 2.90 -6.22 -2.71
N ILE A 45 3.37 -7.42 -3.00
CA ILE A 45 3.91 -8.34 -2.01
C ILE A 45 5.40 -8.51 -2.27
N TYR A 46 6.23 -8.08 -1.32
CA TYR A 46 7.67 -8.28 -1.38
C TYR A 46 8.06 -9.49 -0.53
N ARG A 47 8.76 -10.44 -1.15
CA ARG A 47 9.31 -11.62 -0.48
C ARG A 47 10.83 -11.65 -0.54
N LYS A 48 11.48 -11.98 0.57
CA LYS A 48 12.92 -12.26 0.61
C LYS A 48 13.12 -13.63 1.24
N ASN A 49 13.88 -14.51 0.59
CA ASN A 49 14.15 -15.86 1.07
C ASN A 49 12.87 -16.65 1.43
N GLY A 50 11.80 -16.50 0.64
CA GLY A 50 10.52 -17.16 0.85
C GLY A 50 9.62 -16.53 1.93
N GLN A 51 10.09 -15.52 2.67
CA GLN A 51 9.31 -14.84 3.71
C GLN A 51 8.70 -13.54 3.16
N VAL A 52 7.47 -13.24 3.57
CA VAL A 52 6.83 -11.94 3.28
C VAL A 52 7.46 -10.88 4.17
N GLU A 53 8.05 -9.89 3.53
CA GLU A 53 8.81 -8.83 4.18
C GLU A 53 8.23 -7.45 3.93
N GLY A 54 7.21 -7.37 3.07
CA GLY A 54 6.43 -6.17 2.90
C GLY A 54 5.17 -6.42 2.11
N VAL A 55 4.13 -5.70 2.48
CA VAL A 55 2.82 -5.74 1.85
C VAL A 55 2.38 -4.30 1.69
N SER A 56 2.03 -3.91 0.47
CA SER A 56 1.51 -2.57 0.20
C SER A 56 0.25 -2.64 -0.65
N TYR A 57 -0.80 -1.94 -0.25
CA TYR A 57 -1.99 -1.75 -1.09
C TYR A 57 -1.88 -0.43 -1.85
N ILE A 58 -2.20 -0.45 -3.15
CA ILE A 58 -2.24 0.71 -4.03
C ILE A 58 -3.68 0.85 -4.55
N GLY A 59 -4.31 2.00 -4.34
CA GLY A 59 -5.67 2.30 -4.77
C GLY A 59 -6.01 3.76 -4.52
N ALA A 60 -7.23 4.08 -4.08
CA ALA A 60 -7.52 5.45 -3.62
C ALA A 60 -6.58 5.87 -2.48
N ASN A 61 -6.29 4.94 -1.57
CA ASN A 61 -5.27 5.10 -0.54
C ASN A 61 -4.03 4.27 -0.89
N LEU A 62 -2.85 4.73 -0.48
CA LEU A 62 -1.61 3.97 -0.46
C LEU A 62 -1.34 3.48 0.97
N LEU A 63 -1.33 2.17 1.19
CA LEU A 63 -1.12 1.60 2.53
C LEU A 63 0.17 0.77 2.55
N PRO A 64 1.30 1.32 3.03
CA PRO A 64 2.55 0.59 3.11
C PRO A 64 2.76 -0.13 4.46
N SER A 65 3.27 -1.36 4.42
CA SER A 65 3.83 -2.06 5.57
C SER A 65 5.09 -2.82 5.18
N PHE A 66 6.19 -2.58 5.90
CA PHE A 66 7.51 -3.16 5.61
C PHE A 66 8.15 -3.71 6.88
N ALA A 67 8.65 -4.94 6.82
CA ALA A 67 9.51 -5.52 7.84
C ALA A 67 10.99 -5.15 7.63
N ASN A 68 11.38 -4.79 6.40
CA ASN A 68 12.76 -4.39 6.08
C ASN A 68 12.86 -3.29 5.01
N ARG A 69 14.08 -2.77 4.83
CA ARG A 69 14.38 -1.70 3.87
C ARG A 69 14.30 -2.16 2.41
N ASP A 70 14.60 -3.41 2.12
CA ASP A 70 14.55 -3.91 0.74
C ASP A 70 13.12 -3.90 0.19
N ALA A 71 12.14 -4.24 1.04
CA ALA A 71 10.72 -4.16 0.72
C ALA A 71 10.28 -2.72 0.44
N LEU A 72 10.75 -1.77 1.27
CA LEU A 72 10.51 -0.34 1.08
C LEU A 72 11.06 0.13 -0.28
N PHE A 73 12.32 -0.17 -0.59
CA PHE A 73 12.95 0.25 -1.85
C PHE A 73 12.28 -0.39 -3.07
N ALA A 74 12.00 -1.70 -3.03
CA ALA A 74 11.31 -2.38 -4.12
C ALA A 74 9.92 -1.77 -4.40
N THR A 75 9.17 -1.43 -3.35
CA THR A 75 7.88 -0.73 -3.50
C THR A 75 8.06 0.68 -4.04
N ALA A 76 9.03 1.45 -3.55
CA ALA A 76 9.30 2.80 -4.03
C ALA A 76 9.68 2.80 -5.52
N ASP A 77 10.53 1.88 -5.96
CA ASP A 77 10.93 1.74 -7.36
C ASP A 77 9.74 1.38 -8.25
N HIS A 78 8.84 0.51 -7.77
CA HIS A 78 7.58 0.22 -8.48
C HIS A 78 6.71 1.48 -8.67
N LEU A 79 6.56 2.28 -7.61
CA LEU A 79 5.76 3.50 -7.63
C LEU A 79 6.38 4.62 -8.49
N ARG A 80 7.71 4.68 -8.59
CA ARG A 80 8.40 5.62 -9.50
C ARG A 80 8.26 5.23 -10.96
N ALA A 81 8.20 3.93 -11.25
CA ALA A 81 8.14 3.43 -12.62
C ALA A 81 6.74 3.58 -13.26
N ARG A 82 5.68 3.78 -12.47
CA ARG A 82 4.30 3.77 -12.95
C ARG A 82 3.44 4.81 -12.24
N PRO A 83 2.55 5.52 -12.95
CA PRO A 83 1.57 6.37 -12.28
C PRO A 83 0.67 5.52 -11.38
N PHE A 84 0.40 6.00 -10.18
CA PHE A 84 -0.49 5.34 -9.23
C PHE A 84 -1.53 6.31 -8.70
N PRO A 85 -2.78 5.88 -8.47
CA PRO A 85 -3.73 6.68 -7.72
C PRO A 85 -3.26 6.77 -6.26
N CYS A 86 -3.36 7.96 -5.68
CA CYS A 86 -3.18 8.17 -4.25
C CYS A 86 -3.83 9.49 -3.86
N THR A 87 -4.83 9.46 -2.98
CA THR A 87 -5.39 10.64 -2.31
C THR A 87 -4.89 10.78 -0.88
N SER A 88 -4.38 9.69 -0.28
CA SER A 88 -3.71 9.71 1.01
C SER A 88 -2.81 8.47 1.18
N ILE A 89 -1.76 8.61 1.99
CA ILE A 89 -0.91 7.49 2.45
C ILE A 89 -1.31 7.18 3.90
N VAL A 90 -1.65 5.94 4.21
CA VAL A 90 -2.22 5.55 5.51
C VAL A 90 -1.51 4.32 6.04
N GLY A 91 -1.05 4.36 7.30
CA GLY A 91 -0.37 3.25 7.94
C GLY A 91 0.52 3.71 9.10
N GLU A 92 1.40 2.83 9.55
CA GLU A 92 2.38 3.15 10.60
C GLU A 92 3.29 4.29 10.14
N SER A 93 3.45 5.32 10.99
CA SER A 93 4.21 6.53 10.69
C SER A 93 5.60 6.23 10.11
N ARG A 94 6.31 5.24 10.66
CA ARG A 94 7.64 4.84 10.19
C ARG A 94 7.63 4.39 8.73
N SER A 95 6.65 3.55 8.34
CA SER A 95 6.51 3.05 6.97
C SER A 95 6.03 4.14 6.02
N VAL A 96 5.08 4.97 6.47
CA VAL A 96 4.52 6.08 5.69
C VAL A 96 5.59 7.12 5.38
N PHE A 97 6.28 7.65 6.38
CA PHE A 97 7.30 8.68 6.18
C PHE A 97 8.50 8.18 5.37
N ALA A 98 8.96 6.95 5.66
CA ALA A 98 10.07 6.38 4.90
C ALA A 98 9.73 6.20 3.41
N LEU A 99 8.49 5.79 3.08
CA LEU A 99 8.06 5.70 1.70
C LEU A 99 7.86 7.07 1.07
N TRP A 100 7.22 8.00 1.77
CA TRP A 100 6.96 9.35 1.29
C TRP A 100 8.24 10.06 0.85
N GLU A 101 9.30 10.00 1.65
CA GLU A 101 10.59 10.60 1.31
C GLU A 101 11.17 10.09 -0.02
N LEU A 102 10.87 8.84 -0.39
CA LEU A 102 11.34 8.23 -1.63
C LEU A 102 10.46 8.58 -2.83
N ILE A 103 9.16 8.79 -2.64
CA ILE A 103 8.20 8.94 -3.76
C ILE A 103 7.64 10.36 -3.92
N LYS A 104 7.93 11.29 -3.00
CA LYS A 104 7.35 12.64 -3.03
C LYS A 104 7.55 13.41 -4.33
N SER A 105 8.65 13.17 -5.05
CA SER A 105 8.91 13.79 -6.36
C SER A 105 8.06 13.25 -7.51
N VAL A 106 7.53 12.03 -7.37
CA VAL A 106 6.72 11.34 -8.40
C VAL A 106 5.26 11.16 -8.00
N SER A 107 4.92 11.50 -6.75
CA SER A 107 3.56 11.40 -6.24
C SER A 107 2.61 12.25 -7.09
N PRO A 108 1.38 11.78 -7.36
CA PRO A 108 0.36 12.59 -8.01
C PRO A 108 0.24 13.93 -7.28
N ARG A 109 0.20 15.04 -8.03
CA ARG A 109 0.07 16.40 -7.48
C ARG A 109 -1.00 16.44 -6.40
N GLU A 110 -0.70 17.19 -5.34
CA GLU A 110 -1.53 17.39 -4.16
C GLU A 110 -3.01 17.56 -4.54
N ARG A 111 -3.84 16.59 -4.17
CA ARG A 111 -5.29 16.70 -4.32
C ARG A 111 -5.91 17.00 -2.96
N LEU A 112 -6.05 18.31 -2.72
CA LEU A 112 -7.08 18.99 -1.95
C LEU A 112 -6.87 19.21 -0.45
N ILE A 113 -6.74 20.49 -0.10
CA ILE A 113 -7.20 21.07 1.17
C ILE A 113 -8.66 21.50 0.94
N ARG A 114 -9.62 20.94 1.68
CA ARG A 114 -11.03 21.40 1.68
C ARG A 114 -11.47 21.71 3.11
N GLN A 115 -12.14 22.85 3.31
CA GLN A 115 -12.74 23.21 4.61
C GLN A 115 -14.02 22.43 4.93
N SER A 116 -14.69 21.81 3.95
CA SER A 116 -15.86 20.91 4.11
C SER A 116 -16.14 20.10 2.84
N PRO A 117 -16.85 18.95 2.91
CA PRO A 117 -17.35 18.26 1.73
C PRO A 117 -18.40 19.13 1.02
N ALA A 118 -18.51 19.01 -0.30
CA ALA A 118 -19.60 19.67 -1.02
C ALA A 118 -20.94 19.08 -0.53
N THR A 119 -21.76 19.90 0.09
CA THR A 119 -23.18 19.60 0.32
C THR A 119 -23.81 19.41 -1.06
N LEU A 120 -24.39 18.23 -1.28
CA LEU A 120 -25.25 17.99 -2.43
C LEU A 120 -26.54 18.78 -2.19
N GLU A 121 -26.82 19.78 -3.02
CA GLU A 121 -28.16 20.36 -3.17
C GLU A 121 -29.03 19.49 -4.09
#